data_AF-A0A0E4CRE3-F1
#
_entry.id   AF-A0A0E4CRE3-F1
#
_cell.length_a   1.000
_cell.length_b   1.000
_cell.length_c   1.000
_cell.angle_alpha   90.00
_cell.angle_beta   90.00
_cell.angle_gamma   90.00
#
_symmetry.space_group_name_H-M   'P 1'
#
loop_
_entity.id
_entity.type
_entity.pdbx_description
1 polymer ?
#
loop_
_entity_poly.entity_id
_entity_poly.type
_entity_poly.pdbx_seq_one_letter_code
_entity_poly.pdbx_strand_id
1 'polypeptide(L)'
;MTATVDRPEAAAAGPAGAAETVDAPVPASVRVYLLAARKSLIPLTLPAEAPLGKVVEASVKVVNNRLTGDDALPERVVYEFGWIDGAVLSDKPEATLASCGVRDGDLLQLLPSGAAIRYVPRNESVASALAIYLRSAVNPVTGQTAHAVAVSTIIAAALGCAVLLWRTRLALHSGLSCAGALAAVAVVGWLATVMTARRWPEFPRVRDSFAVTSIVVSAAALAAVPPKVGAPNVFVAAVTVSAACAVLARFTGRYWAACSAAIALGALTTIASGLSMFAPLSGFQLGVSGLVAALMLTTLAPKLGLTLARIPRQPFRSLRNRDMFEHAEGQPYDTVSPVDDETPDPSVLSSEQVAAAATRARAVLVGVCVAVAAVQVLCAWLAVTPHTNSPVLTVLLVCAVAVELIVRARRFNDRVQAVLLVGSSTAALMAIGAKYAWSTPATDLSGVVVYAGCALIPAVVVFLVGTAGWQHLFSPNTRKAVEWLGYLLIVVIPLLAAWVLNIFMFLRTQGLHW
;
A
#
# COMPACT_ATOMS: atom_id res chain seq x y z
N MET A 1 24.79 -64.70 -68.44
CA MET A 1 25.82 -64.56 -69.48
C MET A 1 27.09 -64.11 -68.77
N THR A 2 28.08 -64.99 -68.77
CA THR A 2 29.48 -64.87 -68.31
C THR A 2 30.13 -63.55 -68.77
N ALA A 3 31.18 -62.95 -68.19
CA ALA A 3 32.33 -63.49 -67.48
C ALA A 3 33.17 -62.36 -66.80
N THR A 4 33.90 -62.72 -65.73
CA THR A 4 35.32 -62.47 -65.41
C THR A 4 36.01 -61.10 -65.63
N VAL A 5 36.47 -60.54 -64.51
CA VAL A 5 37.85 -60.10 -64.13
C VAL A 5 38.86 -59.84 -65.27
N ASP A 6 39.48 -58.65 -65.25
CA ASP A 6 40.91 -58.52 -65.52
C ASP A 6 41.58 -57.37 -64.72
N ARG A 7 42.88 -57.57 -64.43
CA ARG A 7 43.74 -56.84 -63.48
C ARG A 7 44.53 -55.69 -64.18
N PRO A 8 45.42 -54.93 -63.49
CA PRO A 8 45.61 -53.49 -63.70
C PRO A 8 46.79 -53.13 -64.62
N GLU A 9 46.77 -51.93 -65.20
CA GLU A 9 47.90 -51.38 -65.93
C GLU A 9 48.51 -50.19 -65.17
N ALA A 10 49.83 -50.25 -65.01
CA ALA A 10 50.65 -49.32 -64.25
C ALA A 10 50.73 -47.95 -64.93
N ALA A 11 50.36 -46.89 -64.21
CA ALA A 11 50.59 -45.51 -64.64
C ALA A 11 51.83 -44.95 -63.93
N ALA A 12 52.74 -44.43 -64.75
CA ALA A 12 54.05 -43.92 -64.41
C ALA A 12 54.03 -42.73 -63.44
N ALA A 13 55.08 -42.64 -62.64
CA ALA A 13 55.36 -41.53 -61.73
C ALA A 13 55.95 -40.31 -62.46
N GLY A 14 55.43 -39.12 -62.14
CA GLY A 14 56.10 -37.83 -62.31
C GLY A 14 55.14 -36.64 -62.46
N PRO A 15 55.52 -35.41 -62.10
CA PRO A 15 56.34 -34.95 -60.96
C PRO A 15 55.46 -34.35 -59.85
N ALA A 16 56.06 -34.07 -58.69
CA ALA A 16 55.40 -33.45 -57.53
C ALA A 16 54.76 -32.10 -57.90
N GLY A 17 53.42 -32.08 -57.97
CA GLY A 17 52.65 -30.85 -58.03
C GLY A 17 52.77 -30.11 -56.70
N ALA A 18 53.20 -28.85 -56.76
CA ALA A 18 53.20 -27.95 -55.63
C ALA A 18 51.80 -27.95 -54.98
N ALA A 19 51.76 -28.24 -53.68
CA ALA A 19 50.54 -28.11 -52.91
C ALA A 19 50.12 -26.63 -52.89
N GLU A 20 49.16 -26.28 -53.74
CA GLU A 20 48.45 -25.02 -53.66
C GLU A 20 47.66 -25.06 -52.34
N THR A 21 48.16 -24.34 -51.35
CA THR A 21 47.42 -24.10 -50.11
C THR A 21 46.20 -23.29 -50.47
N VAL A 22 45.04 -23.96 -50.56
CA VAL A 22 43.74 -23.29 -50.60
C VAL A 22 43.62 -22.52 -49.29
N ASP A 23 43.79 -21.20 -49.34
CA ASP A 23 43.48 -20.32 -48.21
C ASP A 23 42.06 -20.63 -47.75
N ALA A 24 41.89 -20.95 -46.47
CA ALA A 24 40.58 -21.17 -45.89
C ALA A 24 39.72 -19.92 -46.18
N PRO A 25 38.46 -20.07 -46.65
CA PRO A 25 37.63 -18.94 -46.98
C PRO A 25 37.49 -18.06 -45.74
N VAL A 26 38.00 -16.83 -45.82
CA VAL A 26 37.84 -15.83 -44.77
C VAL A 26 36.33 -15.64 -44.59
N PRO A 27 35.78 -15.88 -43.38
CA PRO A 27 34.35 -15.74 -43.17
C PRO A 27 33.92 -14.32 -43.51
N ALA A 28 32.87 -14.18 -44.32
CA ALA A 28 32.32 -12.88 -44.66
C ALA A 28 32.05 -12.10 -43.37
N SER A 29 32.62 -10.91 -43.25
CA SER A 29 32.53 -10.07 -42.06
C SER A 29 32.00 -8.70 -42.44
N VAL A 30 31.24 -8.10 -41.53
CA VAL A 30 30.66 -6.76 -41.69
C VAL A 30 31.10 -5.90 -40.51
N ARG A 31 31.55 -4.68 -40.80
CA ARG A 31 31.91 -3.65 -39.83
C ARG A 31 30.67 -2.84 -39.49
N VAL A 32 30.19 -2.94 -38.27
CA VAL A 32 29.03 -2.19 -37.79
C VAL A 32 29.40 -1.28 -36.63
N TYR A 33 28.64 -0.21 -36.44
CA TYR A 33 28.72 0.63 -35.26
C TYR A 33 27.58 0.26 -34.31
N LEU A 34 27.94 -0.25 -33.14
CA LEU A 34 26.95 -0.63 -32.13
C LEU A 34 26.73 0.52 -31.14
N LEU A 35 25.51 1.01 -31.09
CA LEU A 35 25.03 1.94 -30.09
C LEU A 35 24.68 1.15 -28.81
N ALA A 36 25.45 1.40 -27.76
CA ALA A 36 25.30 0.76 -26.45
C ALA A 36 25.15 1.82 -25.35
N ALA A 37 24.35 1.50 -24.33
CA ALA A 37 23.96 2.42 -23.25
C ALA A 37 23.41 3.76 -23.80
N ARG A 38 23.41 4.83 -22.99
CA ARG A 38 22.75 6.09 -23.39
C ARG A 38 23.50 6.90 -24.47
N LYS A 39 24.82 6.72 -24.67
CA LYS A 39 25.61 7.60 -25.57
C LYS A 39 26.90 7.00 -26.19
N SER A 40 27.16 5.69 -26.10
CA SER A 40 28.43 5.12 -26.61
C SER A 40 28.26 4.42 -27.96
N LEU A 41 29.13 4.74 -28.92
CA LEU A 41 29.17 4.16 -30.26
C LEU A 41 30.46 3.35 -30.42
N ILE A 42 30.32 2.04 -30.54
CA ILE A 42 31.46 1.12 -30.51
C ILE A 42 31.56 0.41 -31.86
N PRO A 43 32.63 0.64 -32.64
CA PRO A 43 32.86 -0.09 -33.89
C PRO A 43 33.24 -1.55 -33.60
N LEU A 44 32.56 -2.47 -34.27
CA LEU A 44 32.79 -3.91 -34.18
C LEU A 44 32.76 -4.55 -35.56
N THR A 45 33.66 -5.51 -35.77
CA THR A 45 33.66 -6.36 -36.96
C THR A 45 33.00 -7.68 -36.59
N LEU A 46 31.85 -7.98 -37.19
CA LEU A 46 31.02 -9.13 -36.86
C LEU A 46 30.95 -10.10 -38.05
N PRO A 47 30.84 -11.42 -37.82
CA PRO A 47 30.63 -12.39 -38.89
C PRO A 47 29.24 -12.22 -39.52
N ALA A 48 29.18 -12.02 -40.83
CA ALA A 48 27.97 -11.67 -41.58
C ALA A 48 26.98 -12.84 -41.69
N GLU A 49 27.51 -14.07 -41.80
CA GLU A 49 26.74 -15.30 -42.04
C GLU A 49 26.47 -16.12 -40.77
N ALA A 50 26.98 -15.68 -39.61
CA ALA A 50 26.69 -16.35 -38.36
C ALA A 50 25.26 -16.04 -37.88
N PRO A 51 24.58 -17.01 -37.22
CA PRO A 51 23.25 -16.76 -36.63
C PRO A 51 23.30 -15.63 -35.61
N LEU A 52 22.33 -14.70 -35.69
CA LEU A 52 22.29 -13.50 -34.85
C LEU A 52 22.42 -13.81 -33.36
N GLY A 53 21.77 -14.87 -32.85
CA GLY A 53 21.82 -15.23 -31.43
C GLY A 53 23.24 -15.46 -30.90
N LYS A 54 24.11 -16.10 -31.70
CA LYS A 54 25.52 -16.32 -31.33
C LYS A 54 26.34 -15.02 -31.39
N VAL A 55 26.04 -14.18 -32.37
CA VAL A 55 26.75 -12.91 -32.59
C VAL A 55 26.39 -11.88 -31.52
N VAL A 56 25.13 -11.83 -31.09
CA VAL A 56 24.67 -10.90 -30.05
C VAL A 56 25.38 -11.16 -28.72
N GLU A 57 25.43 -12.41 -28.26
CA GLU A 57 26.06 -12.75 -26.98
C GLU A 57 27.55 -12.38 -26.96
N ALA A 58 28.26 -12.69 -28.04
CA ALA A 58 29.66 -12.30 -28.21
C ALA A 58 29.83 -10.77 -28.24
N SER A 59 28.92 -10.06 -28.91
CA SER A 59 28.95 -8.59 -29.01
C SER A 59 28.71 -7.92 -27.66
N VAL A 60 27.75 -8.39 -26.87
CA VAL A 60 27.47 -7.88 -25.51
C VAL A 60 28.70 -8.02 -24.62
N LYS A 61 29.38 -9.16 -24.67
CA LYS A 61 30.61 -9.39 -23.89
C LYS A 61 31.72 -8.42 -24.29
N VAL A 62 31.92 -8.20 -25.59
CA VAL A 62 32.94 -7.26 -26.08
C VAL A 62 32.60 -5.82 -25.73
N VAL A 63 31.32 -5.45 -25.82
CA VAL A 63 30.84 -4.11 -25.46
C VAL A 63 31.01 -3.87 -23.95
N ASN A 64 30.65 -4.82 -23.09
CA ASN A 64 30.84 -4.72 -21.65
C ASN A 64 32.31 -4.64 -21.24
N ASN A 65 33.23 -5.29 -21.97
CA ASN A 65 34.66 -5.14 -21.72
C ASN A 65 35.18 -3.73 -22.09
N ARG A 66 34.48 -2.99 -22.95
CA ARG A 66 34.84 -1.63 -23.38
C ARG A 66 34.11 -0.54 -22.58
N LEU A 67 33.00 -0.86 -21.94
CA LEU A 67 32.25 0.02 -21.04
C LEU A 67 32.81 -0.09 -19.63
N THR A 68 33.00 1.03 -18.93
CA THR A 68 33.50 1.06 -17.54
C THR A 68 32.49 1.78 -16.64
N GLY A 69 32.23 1.22 -15.44
CA GLY A 69 31.34 1.83 -14.44
C GLY A 69 29.84 1.60 -14.66
N ASP A 70 29.02 2.60 -14.30
CA ASP A 70 27.54 2.55 -14.28
C ASP A 70 26.87 2.44 -15.68
N ASP A 71 27.65 2.57 -16.76
CA ASP A 71 27.15 2.47 -18.15
C ASP A 71 27.22 1.04 -18.73
N ALA A 72 27.70 0.05 -17.96
CA ALA A 72 27.76 -1.34 -18.41
C ALA A 72 26.35 -1.94 -18.65
N LEU A 73 26.22 -2.78 -19.69
CA LEU A 73 24.97 -3.47 -20.00
C LEU A 73 24.71 -4.55 -18.93
N PRO A 74 23.53 -4.57 -18.26
CA PRO A 74 23.18 -5.59 -17.28
C PRO A 74 23.37 -7.02 -17.79
N GLU A 75 24.13 -7.85 -17.06
CA GLU A 75 24.46 -9.24 -17.46
C GLU A 75 23.27 -10.20 -17.39
N ARG A 76 22.26 -9.90 -16.58
CA ARG A 76 21.05 -10.74 -16.42
C ARG A 76 20.00 -10.52 -17.51
N VAL A 77 20.27 -9.65 -18.48
CA VAL A 77 19.34 -9.29 -19.54
C VAL A 77 19.81 -9.90 -20.85
N VAL A 78 18.90 -10.58 -21.56
CA VAL A 78 19.15 -11.07 -22.92
C VAL A 78 18.99 -9.89 -23.87
N TYR A 79 19.95 -9.70 -24.77
CA TYR A 79 19.91 -8.63 -25.78
C TYR A 79 19.56 -9.18 -27.15
N GLU A 80 19.09 -8.28 -28.02
CA GLU A 80 18.80 -8.52 -29.43
C GLU A 80 19.36 -7.33 -30.25
N PHE A 81 19.72 -7.57 -31.51
CA PHE A 81 20.06 -6.46 -32.42
C PHE A 81 18.79 -5.77 -32.92
N GLY A 82 18.79 -4.44 -32.86
CA GLY A 82 17.81 -3.60 -33.51
C GLY A 82 18.44 -2.55 -34.40
N TRP A 83 17.64 -2.00 -35.29
CA TRP A 83 17.93 -0.78 -36.03
C TRP A 83 17.90 0.42 -35.08
N ILE A 84 18.44 1.56 -35.53
CA ILE A 84 18.48 2.81 -34.75
C ILE A 84 17.08 3.32 -34.38
N ASP A 85 16.08 3.03 -35.21
CA ASP A 85 14.67 3.38 -34.96
C ASP A 85 14.00 2.50 -33.89
N GLY A 86 14.75 1.53 -33.35
CA GLY A 86 14.29 0.59 -32.35
C GLY A 86 13.63 -0.66 -32.93
N ALA A 87 13.51 -0.79 -34.26
CA ALA A 87 12.93 -1.98 -34.88
C ALA A 87 13.86 -3.20 -34.73
N VAL A 88 13.29 -4.37 -34.42
CA VAL A 88 14.11 -5.60 -34.35
C VAL A 88 14.68 -5.94 -35.72
N LEU A 89 15.92 -6.45 -35.75
CA LEU A 89 16.59 -6.77 -37.00
C LEU A 89 15.91 -7.95 -37.73
N SER A 90 15.58 -9.02 -36.99
CA SER A 90 14.74 -10.13 -37.47
C SER A 90 14.27 -11.00 -36.31
N ASP A 91 13.06 -11.55 -36.43
CA ASP A 91 12.47 -12.50 -35.47
C ASP A 91 12.78 -13.97 -35.80
N LYS A 92 13.47 -14.24 -36.91
CA LYS A 92 13.77 -15.60 -37.35
C LYS A 92 15.04 -16.13 -36.63
N PRO A 93 15.01 -17.34 -36.04
CA PRO A 93 16.15 -17.88 -35.30
C PRO A 93 17.38 -18.19 -36.18
N GLU A 94 17.17 -18.40 -37.49
CA GLU A 94 18.22 -18.64 -38.48
C GLU A 94 18.69 -17.37 -39.20
N ALA A 95 18.18 -16.19 -38.82
CA ALA A 95 18.60 -14.95 -39.46
C ALA A 95 20.08 -14.65 -39.17
N THR A 96 20.74 -14.14 -40.20
CA THR A 96 22.13 -13.67 -40.20
C THR A 96 22.18 -12.17 -40.51
N LEU A 97 23.26 -11.47 -40.16
CA LEU A 97 23.43 -10.05 -40.49
C LEU A 97 23.31 -9.81 -42.01
N ALA A 98 23.87 -10.71 -42.81
CA ALA A 98 23.76 -10.68 -44.27
C ALA A 98 22.31 -10.83 -44.76
N SER A 99 21.55 -11.78 -44.21
CA SER A 99 20.14 -11.99 -44.57
C SER A 99 19.23 -10.83 -44.19
N CYS A 100 19.63 -10.05 -43.17
CA CYS A 100 18.93 -8.84 -42.73
C CYS A 100 19.36 -7.60 -43.52
N GLY A 101 20.27 -7.73 -44.48
CA GLY A 101 20.73 -6.66 -45.34
C GLY A 101 21.67 -5.66 -44.66
N VAL A 102 22.30 -6.03 -43.55
CA VAL A 102 23.26 -5.16 -42.85
C VAL A 102 24.53 -5.01 -43.68
N ARG A 103 24.98 -3.77 -43.85
CA ARG A 103 26.14 -3.39 -44.66
C ARG A 103 27.26 -2.81 -43.79
N ASP A 104 28.45 -2.74 -44.38
CA ASP A 104 29.59 -2.08 -43.75
C ASP A 104 29.28 -0.60 -43.48
N GLY A 105 29.49 -0.19 -42.23
CA GLY A 105 29.21 1.15 -41.73
C GLY A 105 27.82 1.32 -41.14
N ASP A 106 26.95 0.30 -41.19
CA ASP A 106 25.62 0.40 -40.61
C ASP A 106 25.68 0.55 -39.08
N LEU A 107 24.72 1.32 -38.58
CA LEU A 107 24.52 1.58 -37.17
C LEU A 107 23.42 0.66 -36.64
N LEU A 108 23.78 -0.14 -35.64
CA LEU A 108 22.88 -1.06 -34.96
C LEU A 108 22.81 -0.70 -33.47
N GLN A 109 21.74 -1.08 -32.80
CA GLN A 109 21.56 -0.90 -31.37
C GLN A 109 21.42 -2.25 -30.67
N LEU A 110 21.97 -2.36 -29.45
CA LEU A 110 21.67 -3.48 -28.56
C LEU A 110 20.45 -3.12 -27.70
N LEU A 111 19.35 -3.84 -27.93
CA LEU A 111 18.10 -3.67 -27.21
C LEU A 111 17.88 -4.86 -26.26
N PRO A 112 17.36 -4.64 -25.04
CA PRO A 112 16.85 -5.74 -24.23
C PRO A 112 15.81 -6.54 -25.01
N SER A 113 15.84 -7.87 -24.90
CA SER A 113 14.86 -8.75 -25.53
C SER A 113 13.44 -8.34 -25.11
N GLY A 114 12.57 -8.12 -26.10
CA GLY A 114 11.20 -7.62 -25.90
C GLY A 114 11.06 -6.08 -25.88
N ALA A 115 12.15 -5.31 -25.88
CA ALA A 115 12.10 -3.84 -25.99
C ALA A 115 12.11 -3.33 -27.44
N ALA A 116 12.51 -4.17 -28.40
CA ALA A 116 12.52 -3.81 -29.81
C ALA A 116 11.11 -3.70 -30.40
N ILE A 117 10.90 -2.72 -31.28
CA ILE A 117 9.67 -2.52 -32.04
C ILE A 117 9.56 -3.65 -33.05
N ARG A 118 8.59 -4.54 -32.84
CA ARG A 118 8.30 -5.63 -33.78
C ARG A 118 7.20 -5.17 -34.73
N TYR A 119 7.34 -5.48 -36.01
CA TYR A 119 6.28 -5.23 -36.99
C TYR A 119 5.02 -5.96 -36.55
N VAL A 120 3.99 -5.19 -36.19
CA VAL A 120 2.69 -5.74 -35.82
C VAL A 120 2.05 -6.27 -37.11
N PRO A 121 1.69 -7.56 -37.17
CA PRO A 121 0.99 -8.11 -38.33
C PRO A 121 -0.26 -7.26 -38.61
N ARG A 122 -0.44 -6.84 -39.86
CA ARG A 122 -1.64 -6.11 -40.24
C ARG A 122 -2.82 -7.07 -40.21
N ASN A 123 -3.64 -6.98 -39.17
CA ASN A 123 -4.82 -7.81 -39.01
C ASN A 123 -5.88 -7.37 -40.03
N GLU A 124 -6.14 -8.18 -41.05
CA GLU A 124 -7.10 -7.87 -42.13
C GLU A 124 -8.56 -7.92 -41.65
N SER A 125 -8.82 -8.64 -40.55
CA SER A 125 -10.14 -8.73 -39.91
C SER A 125 -10.15 -7.98 -38.58
N VAL A 126 -11.12 -7.08 -38.45
CA VAL A 126 -11.41 -6.35 -37.20
C VAL A 126 -11.74 -7.32 -36.06
N ALA A 127 -12.41 -8.44 -36.35
CA ALA A 127 -12.74 -9.45 -35.34
C ALA A 127 -11.48 -10.12 -34.77
N SER A 128 -10.50 -10.43 -35.63
CA SER A 128 -9.22 -11.01 -35.22
C SER A 128 -8.38 -9.98 -34.42
N ALA A 129 -8.35 -8.73 -34.87
CA ALA A 129 -7.68 -7.66 -34.15
C ALA A 129 -8.29 -7.43 -32.76
N LEU A 130 -9.63 -7.43 -32.67
CA LEU A 130 -10.36 -7.31 -31.42
C LEU A 130 -10.11 -8.52 -30.50
N ALA A 131 -10.08 -9.74 -31.05
CA ALA A 131 -9.78 -10.94 -30.26
C ALA A 131 -8.35 -10.93 -29.68
N ILE A 132 -7.36 -10.46 -30.45
CA ILE A 132 -5.98 -10.31 -29.97
C ILE A 132 -5.91 -9.22 -28.90
N TYR A 133 -6.55 -8.08 -29.12
CA TYR A 133 -6.63 -7.00 -28.14
C TYR A 133 -7.35 -7.43 -26.86
N LEU A 134 -8.46 -8.15 -26.95
CA LEU A 134 -9.19 -8.63 -25.77
C LEU A 134 -8.39 -9.70 -25.01
N ARG A 135 -7.61 -10.56 -25.70
CA ARG A 135 -6.72 -11.51 -25.02
C ARG A 135 -5.60 -10.82 -24.23
N SER A 136 -5.17 -9.63 -24.63
CA SER A 136 -4.19 -8.84 -23.87
C SER A 136 -4.83 -7.93 -22.83
N ALA A 137 -6.05 -7.44 -23.09
CA ALA A 137 -6.77 -6.54 -22.20
C ALA A 137 -7.55 -7.26 -21.08
N VAL A 138 -7.98 -8.50 -21.30
CA VAL A 138 -8.79 -9.28 -20.36
C VAL A 138 -7.95 -10.37 -19.73
N ASN A 139 -7.86 -10.35 -18.39
CA ASN A 139 -7.25 -11.44 -17.64
C ASN A 139 -8.21 -12.64 -17.59
N PRO A 140 -7.81 -13.82 -18.10
CA PRO A 140 -8.65 -15.02 -18.01
C PRO A 140 -8.79 -15.50 -16.56
N VAL A 141 -9.84 -16.28 -16.28
CA VAL A 141 -10.02 -16.95 -15.00
C VAL A 141 -8.86 -17.91 -14.79
N THR A 142 -8.04 -17.66 -13.78
CA THR A 142 -6.89 -18.49 -13.42
C THR A 142 -7.23 -19.39 -12.23
N GLY A 143 -6.41 -20.39 -11.95
CA GLY A 143 -6.56 -21.17 -10.72
C GLY A 143 -6.56 -20.28 -9.46
N GLN A 144 -5.79 -19.19 -9.48
CA GLN A 144 -5.74 -18.23 -8.38
C GLN A 144 -7.06 -17.49 -8.16
N THR A 145 -7.80 -17.15 -9.22
CA THR A 145 -9.13 -16.53 -9.07
C THR A 145 -10.14 -17.54 -8.55
N ALA A 146 -10.11 -18.79 -9.01
CA ALA A 146 -10.95 -19.86 -8.48
C ALA A 146 -10.71 -20.11 -6.97
N HIS A 147 -9.44 -20.14 -6.54
CA HIS A 147 -9.09 -20.23 -5.12
C HIS A 147 -9.58 -19.03 -4.32
N ALA A 148 -9.42 -17.81 -4.83
CA ALA A 148 -9.90 -16.60 -4.15
C ALA A 148 -11.42 -16.62 -3.96
N VAL A 149 -12.18 -17.09 -4.95
CA VAL A 149 -13.64 -17.23 -4.87
C VAL A 149 -14.03 -18.33 -3.87
N ALA A 150 -13.38 -19.48 -3.88
CA ALA A 150 -13.67 -20.54 -2.92
C ALA A 150 -13.38 -20.11 -1.47
N VAL A 151 -12.31 -19.35 -1.24
CA VAL A 151 -11.96 -18.84 0.08
C VAL A 151 -12.95 -17.75 0.51
N SER A 152 -13.32 -16.85 -0.40
CA SER A 152 -14.27 -15.77 -0.07
C SER A 152 -15.67 -16.29 0.25
N THR A 153 -16.14 -17.35 -0.43
CA THR A 153 -17.44 -17.97 -0.13
C THR A 153 -17.44 -18.67 1.22
N ILE A 154 -16.37 -19.38 1.58
CA ILE A 154 -16.24 -19.99 2.92
C ILE A 154 -16.20 -18.91 4.01
N ILE A 155 -15.46 -17.82 3.81
CA ILE A 155 -15.42 -16.70 4.75
C ILE A 155 -16.80 -16.06 4.90
N ALA A 156 -17.51 -15.83 3.79
CA ALA A 156 -18.86 -15.28 3.81
C ALA A 156 -19.83 -16.19 4.58
N ALA A 157 -19.74 -17.52 4.36
CA ALA A 157 -20.54 -18.50 5.11
C ALA A 157 -20.21 -18.48 6.60
N ALA A 158 -18.92 -18.46 6.98
CA ALA A 158 -18.49 -18.42 8.37
C ALA A 158 -18.96 -17.14 9.10
N LEU A 159 -18.83 -15.99 8.44
CA LEU A 159 -19.32 -14.72 8.97
C LEU A 159 -20.86 -14.69 9.05
N GLY A 160 -21.55 -15.23 8.05
CA GLY A 160 -23.00 -15.40 8.07
C GLY A 160 -23.48 -16.24 9.25
N CYS A 161 -22.83 -17.39 9.49
CA CYS A 161 -23.07 -18.21 10.67
C CYS A 161 -22.81 -17.44 11.97
N ALA A 162 -21.71 -16.68 12.05
CA ALA A 162 -21.40 -15.90 13.24
C ALA A 162 -22.46 -14.83 13.53
N VAL A 163 -22.97 -14.13 12.50
CA VAL A 163 -24.06 -13.16 12.62
C VAL A 163 -25.34 -13.83 13.09
N LEU A 164 -25.70 -15.00 12.52
CA LEU A 164 -26.90 -15.74 12.94
C LEU A 164 -26.80 -16.21 14.40
N LEU A 165 -25.64 -16.71 14.82
CA LEU A 165 -25.37 -17.12 16.20
C LEU A 165 -25.36 -15.93 17.18
N TRP A 166 -24.89 -14.76 16.74
CA TRP A 166 -24.97 -13.55 17.54
C TRP A 166 -26.40 -13.02 17.65
N ARG A 167 -27.18 -13.13 16.57
CA ARG A 167 -28.61 -12.82 16.61
C ARG A 167 -29.36 -13.71 17.59
N THR A 168 -29.08 -15.02 17.62
CA THR A 168 -29.69 -15.92 18.62
C THR A 168 -29.21 -15.61 20.04
N ARG A 169 -27.94 -15.21 20.21
CA ARG A 169 -27.41 -14.74 21.49
C ARG A 169 -28.21 -13.57 22.06
N LEU A 170 -28.74 -12.66 21.24
CA LEU A 170 -29.56 -11.54 21.71
C LEU A 170 -30.89 -11.99 22.35
N ALA A 171 -31.42 -13.15 21.97
CA ALA A 171 -32.67 -13.71 22.51
C ALA A 171 -32.45 -14.63 23.72
N LEU A 172 -31.23 -15.16 23.91
CA LEU A 172 -30.92 -16.12 24.96
C LEU A 172 -30.43 -15.44 26.24
N HIS A 173 -30.90 -15.93 27.39
CA HIS A 173 -30.44 -15.47 28.71
C HIS A 173 -29.02 -15.93 29.06
N SER A 174 -28.65 -17.15 28.65
CA SER A 174 -27.29 -17.68 28.84
C SER A 174 -26.52 -17.64 27.52
N GLY A 175 -25.31 -17.08 27.56
CA GLY A 175 -24.48 -16.89 26.38
C GLY A 175 -23.54 -18.05 26.05
N LEU A 176 -23.42 -19.03 26.95
CA LEU A 176 -22.42 -20.09 26.86
C LEU A 176 -22.61 -21.01 25.65
N SER A 177 -23.84 -21.38 25.30
CA SER A 177 -24.11 -22.23 24.14
C SER A 177 -23.75 -21.52 22.82
N CYS A 178 -24.11 -20.23 22.69
CA CYS A 178 -23.70 -19.41 21.54
C CYS A 178 -22.19 -19.21 21.50
N ALA A 179 -21.55 -18.95 22.65
CA ALA A 179 -20.11 -18.82 22.75
C ALA A 179 -19.39 -20.10 22.32
N GLY A 180 -19.88 -21.27 22.74
CA GLY A 180 -19.35 -22.57 22.34
C GLY A 180 -19.51 -22.84 20.84
N ALA A 181 -20.67 -22.53 20.27
CA ALA A 181 -20.90 -22.66 18.82
C ALA A 181 -19.99 -21.73 18.00
N LEU A 182 -19.87 -20.46 18.41
CA LEU A 182 -18.95 -19.50 17.77
C LEU A 182 -17.49 -19.93 17.93
N ALA A 183 -17.11 -20.45 19.10
CA ALA A 183 -15.77 -20.95 19.35
C ALA A 183 -15.45 -22.15 18.44
N ALA A 184 -16.40 -23.06 18.21
CA ALA A 184 -16.21 -24.16 17.27
C ALA A 184 -15.93 -23.66 15.84
N VAL A 185 -16.69 -22.66 15.36
CA VAL A 185 -16.44 -22.03 14.05
C VAL A 185 -15.07 -21.35 14.01
N ALA A 186 -14.68 -20.66 15.08
CA ALA A 186 -13.36 -20.03 15.19
C ALA A 186 -12.22 -21.07 15.17
N VAL A 187 -12.37 -22.20 15.88
CA VAL A 187 -11.38 -23.29 15.90
C VAL A 187 -11.22 -23.89 14.51
N VAL A 188 -12.32 -24.13 13.77
CA VAL A 188 -12.25 -24.60 12.39
C VAL A 188 -11.49 -23.60 11.50
N GLY A 189 -11.75 -22.29 11.66
CA GLY A 189 -11.01 -21.25 10.95
C GLY A 189 -9.51 -21.22 11.27
N TRP A 190 -9.15 -21.37 12.55
CA TRP A 190 -7.75 -21.46 12.98
C TRP A 190 -7.07 -22.74 12.45
N LEU A 191 -7.76 -23.88 12.46
CA LEU A 191 -7.28 -25.11 11.84
C LEU A 191 -7.06 -24.92 10.34
N ALA A 192 -7.98 -24.28 9.63
CA ALA A 192 -7.81 -23.95 8.22
C ALA A 192 -6.60 -23.04 7.99
N THR A 193 -6.36 -22.07 8.87
CA THR A 193 -5.18 -21.19 8.84
C THR A 193 -3.89 -21.99 9.00
N VAL A 194 -3.81 -22.90 9.97
CA VAL A 194 -2.62 -23.73 10.21
C VAL A 194 -2.40 -24.74 9.10
N MET A 195 -3.47 -25.38 8.61
CA MET A 195 -3.39 -26.36 7.54
C MET A 195 -2.95 -25.72 6.22
N THR A 196 -3.50 -24.55 5.87
CA THR A 196 -3.06 -23.79 4.69
C THR A 196 -1.60 -23.34 4.83
N ALA A 197 -1.17 -22.90 6.01
CA ALA A 197 0.23 -22.54 6.27
C ALA A 197 1.20 -23.72 6.11
N ARG A 198 0.80 -24.94 6.49
CA ARG A 198 1.64 -26.14 6.41
C ARG A 198 1.63 -26.79 5.03
N ARG A 199 0.47 -26.82 4.37
CA ARG A 199 0.29 -27.56 3.11
C ARG A 199 0.65 -26.73 1.89
N TRP A 200 0.40 -25.41 1.95
CA TRP A 200 0.56 -24.48 0.84
C TRP A 200 1.21 -23.15 1.28
N PRO A 201 2.50 -23.16 1.66
CA PRO A 201 3.20 -21.96 2.09
C PRO A 201 3.22 -20.82 1.05
N GLU A 202 3.06 -21.16 -0.23
CA GLU A 202 3.00 -20.25 -1.38
C GLU A 202 1.75 -19.37 -1.45
N PHE A 203 0.69 -19.67 -0.69
CA PHE A 203 -0.57 -18.90 -0.69
C PHE A 203 -0.80 -18.12 0.62
N PRO A 204 0.05 -17.14 0.97
CA PRO A 204 -0.08 -16.41 2.22
C PRO A 204 -1.38 -15.61 2.31
N ARG A 205 -1.91 -15.11 1.18
CA ARG A 205 -3.17 -14.34 1.16
C ARG A 205 -4.38 -15.16 1.62
N VAL A 206 -4.41 -16.45 1.28
CA VAL A 206 -5.49 -17.36 1.68
C VAL A 206 -5.42 -17.63 3.17
N ARG A 207 -4.22 -17.98 3.66
CA ARG A 207 -3.94 -18.15 5.08
C ARG A 207 -4.31 -16.92 5.89
N ASP A 208 -3.87 -15.75 5.46
CA ASP A 208 -4.08 -14.50 6.19
C ASP A 208 -5.59 -14.12 6.22
N SER A 209 -6.35 -14.45 5.16
CA SER A 209 -7.82 -14.27 5.14
C SER A 209 -8.53 -15.17 6.16
N PHE A 210 -8.13 -16.45 6.28
CA PHE A 210 -8.65 -17.34 7.32
C PHE A 210 -8.25 -16.87 8.72
N ALA A 211 -7.02 -16.37 8.89
CA ALA A 211 -6.56 -15.84 10.17
C ALA A 211 -7.43 -14.65 10.62
N VAL A 212 -7.62 -13.65 9.75
CA VAL A 212 -8.43 -12.46 10.06
C VAL A 212 -9.88 -12.83 10.37
N THR A 213 -10.47 -13.73 9.58
CA THR A 213 -11.84 -14.21 9.84
C THR A 213 -11.94 -14.92 11.20
N SER A 214 -10.96 -15.78 11.51
CA SER A 214 -10.91 -16.50 12.78
C SER A 214 -10.74 -15.56 13.98
N ILE A 215 -9.98 -14.47 13.83
CA ILE A 215 -9.86 -13.42 14.86
C ILE A 215 -11.22 -12.80 15.15
N VAL A 216 -11.98 -12.40 14.12
CA VAL A 216 -13.30 -11.79 14.28
C VAL A 216 -14.28 -12.75 14.95
N VAL A 217 -14.32 -14.01 14.50
CA VAL A 217 -15.22 -15.02 15.10
C VAL A 217 -14.80 -15.39 16.52
N SER A 218 -13.50 -15.44 16.82
CA SER A 218 -12.98 -15.67 18.18
C SER A 218 -13.39 -14.54 19.12
N ALA A 219 -13.30 -13.28 18.66
CA ALA A 219 -13.74 -12.13 19.43
C ALA A 219 -15.24 -12.17 19.70
N ALA A 220 -16.06 -12.54 18.69
CA ALA A 220 -17.49 -12.75 18.87
C ALA A 220 -17.79 -13.89 19.86
N ALA A 221 -17.06 -15.01 19.80
CA ALA A 221 -17.23 -16.12 20.73
C ALA A 221 -16.99 -15.69 22.19
N LEU A 222 -15.87 -15.01 22.43
CA LEU A 222 -15.51 -14.53 23.77
C LEU A 222 -16.46 -13.43 24.27
N ALA A 223 -16.92 -12.55 23.38
CA ALA A 223 -17.91 -11.53 23.69
C ALA A 223 -19.29 -12.09 24.02
N ALA A 224 -19.61 -13.33 23.61
CA ALA A 224 -20.89 -13.96 23.92
C ALA A 224 -20.94 -14.49 25.37
N VAL A 225 -19.79 -14.66 26.02
CA VAL A 225 -19.64 -15.31 27.34
C VAL A 225 -20.39 -14.58 28.46
N PRO A 226 -20.28 -13.25 28.63
CA PRO A 226 -20.95 -12.59 29.74
C PRO A 226 -22.48 -12.74 29.65
N PRO A 227 -23.19 -12.89 30.78
CA PRO A 227 -24.59 -13.32 30.80
C PRO A 227 -25.55 -12.27 30.24
N LYS A 228 -25.35 -10.99 30.57
CA LYS A 228 -26.16 -9.87 30.04
C LYS A 228 -25.42 -9.17 28.92
N VAL A 229 -26.13 -8.87 27.84
CA VAL A 229 -25.57 -8.07 26.73
C VAL A 229 -25.41 -6.63 27.19
N GLY A 230 -24.19 -6.12 27.12
CA GLY A 230 -23.85 -4.77 27.57
C GLY A 230 -22.38 -4.45 27.36
N ALA A 231 -21.87 -3.46 28.10
CA ALA A 231 -20.47 -3.02 28.04
C ALA A 231 -19.43 -4.16 28.16
N PRO A 232 -19.65 -5.21 29.00
CA PRO A 232 -18.70 -6.32 29.09
C PRO A 232 -18.46 -7.08 27.80
N ASN A 233 -19.48 -7.26 26.97
CA ASN A 233 -19.34 -7.98 25.71
C ASN A 233 -18.46 -7.19 24.74
N VAL A 234 -18.69 -5.87 24.66
CA VAL A 234 -17.91 -4.96 23.81
C VAL A 234 -16.46 -4.89 24.28
N PHE A 235 -16.23 -4.85 25.60
CA PHE A 235 -14.90 -4.83 26.18
C PHE A 235 -14.10 -6.08 25.79
N VAL A 236 -14.67 -7.27 25.99
CA VAL A 236 -14.01 -8.54 25.64
C VAL A 236 -13.77 -8.63 24.13
N ALA A 237 -14.74 -8.23 23.30
CA ALA A 237 -14.55 -8.18 21.84
C ALA A 237 -13.40 -7.24 21.44
N ALA A 238 -13.36 -6.03 22.01
CA ALA A 238 -12.37 -5.01 21.68
C ALA A 238 -10.95 -5.43 22.08
N VAL A 239 -10.78 -5.98 23.29
CA VAL A 239 -9.50 -6.48 23.79
C VAL A 239 -8.99 -7.63 22.94
N THR A 240 -9.87 -8.58 22.61
CA THR A 240 -9.50 -9.78 21.84
C THR A 240 -9.10 -9.44 20.41
N VAL A 241 -9.86 -8.58 19.72
CA VAL A 241 -9.48 -8.08 18.39
C VAL A 241 -8.15 -7.33 18.45
N SER A 242 -7.96 -6.43 19.43
CA SER A 242 -6.71 -5.65 19.56
C SER A 242 -5.50 -6.54 19.78
N ALA A 243 -5.59 -7.48 20.73
CA ALA A 243 -4.52 -8.40 21.05
C ALA A 243 -4.19 -9.31 19.86
N ALA A 244 -5.21 -9.87 19.21
CA ALA A 244 -5.01 -10.74 18.06
C ALA A 244 -4.44 -10.01 16.84
N CYS A 245 -4.86 -8.77 16.58
CA CYS A 245 -4.26 -7.93 15.53
C CYS A 245 -2.80 -7.56 15.85
N ALA A 246 -2.47 -7.30 17.11
CA ALA A 246 -1.08 -7.04 17.53
C ALA A 246 -0.19 -8.28 17.32
N VAL A 247 -0.69 -9.46 17.69
CA VAL A 247 -0.05 -10.76 17.43
C VAL A 247 0.14 -10.97 15.93
N LEU A 248 -0.92 -10.80 15.13
CA LEU A 248 -0.88 -10.97 13.68
C LEU A 248 0.15 -10.03 13.03
N ALA A 249 0.15 -8.75 13.38
CA ALA A 249 1.12 -7.77 12.87
C ALA A 249 2.56 -8.14 13.25
N ARG A 250 2.78 -8.61 14.48
CA ARG A 250 4.10 -8.99 15.01
C ARG A 250 4.68 -10.23 14.32
N PHE A 251 3.85 -11.23 14.01
CA PHE A 251 4.28 -12.48 13.40
C PHE A 251 4.37 -12.40 11.87
N THR A 252 3.42 -11.73 11.22
CA THR A 252 3.41 -11.66 9.74
C THR A 252 4.28 -10.52 9.20
N GLY A 253 4.48 -9.46 9.98
CA GLY A 253 5.13 -8.23 9.51
C GLY A 253 4.38 -7.52 8.38
N ARG A 254 3.11 -7.88 8.13
CA ARG A 254 2.26 -7.43 7.01
C ARG A 254 1.01 -6.70 7.54
N TYR A 255 0.28 -6.04 6.63
CA TYR A 255 -1.01 -5.38 6.92
C TYR A 255 -1.01 -4.39 8.08
N TRP A 256 0.10 -3.66 8.26
CA TRP A 256 0.27 -2.70 9.35
C TRP A 256 -0.86 -1.66 9.45
N ALA A 257 -1.42 -1.22 8.31
CA ALA A 257 -2.53 -0.28 8.29
C ALA A 257 -3.82 -0.85 8.88
N ALA A 258 -4.21 -2.07 8.49
CA ALA A 258 -5.42 -2.69 9.03
C ALA A 258 -5.26 -3.03 10.51
N CYS A 259 -4.10 -3.56 10.90
CA CYS A 259 -3.82 -3.91 12.29
C CYS A 259 -3.74 -2.67 13.18
N SER A 260 -3.08 -1.59 12.77
CA SER A 260 -3.02 -0.36 13.57
C SER A 260 -4.39 0.32 13.69
N ALA A 261 -5.23 0.26 12.64
CA ALA A 261 -6.61 0.73 12.71
C ALA A 261 -7.42 -0.06 13.74
N ALA A 262 -7.37 -1.40 13.67
CA ALA A 262 -8.08 -2.28 14.58
C ALA A 262 -7.60 -2.12 16.03
N ILE A 263 -6.29 -1.99 16.25
CA ILE A 263 -5.71 -1.76 17.58
C ILE A 263 -6.11 -0.38 18.13
N ALA A 264 -6.07 0.68 17.32
CA ALA A 264 -6.44 2.02 17.77
C ALA A 264 -7.94 2.11 18.10
N LEU A 265 -8.81 1.57 17.24
CA LEU A 265 -10.24 1.46 17.50
C LEU A 265 -10.53 0.59 18.73
N GLY A 266 -9.88 -0.57 18.80
CA GLY A 266 -10.03 -1.50 19.91
C GLY A 266 -9.55 -0.93 21.23
N ALA A 267 -8.47 -0.14 21.25
CA ALA A 267 -8.01 0.55 22.45
C ALA A 267 -9.04 1.59 22.94
N LEU A 268 -9.56 2.43 22.04
CA LEU A 268 -10.58 3.42 22.40
C LEU A 268 -11.88 2.76 22.88
N THR A 269 -12.34 1.70 22.21
CA THR A 269 -13.55 0.98 22.61
C THR A 269 -13.34 0.19 23.90
N THR A 270 -12.15 -0.35 24.15
CA THR A 270 -11.79 -1.00 25.43
C THR A 270 -11.85 0.01 26.57
N ILE A 271 -11.27 1.21 26.40
CA ILE A 271 -11.33 2.26 27.43
C ILE A 271 -12.78 2.68 27.68
N ALA A 272 -13.55 2.97 26.62
CA ALA A 272 -14.93 3.41 26.73
C ALA A 272 -15.84 2.36 27.40
N SER A 273 -15.75 1.11 26.97
CA SER A 273 -16.54 0.00 27.53
C SER A 273 -16.10 -0.35 28.95
N GLY A 274 -14.79 -0.31 29.24
CA GLY A 274 -14.26 -0.54 30.58
C GLY A 274 -14.75 0.50 31.58
N LEU A 275 -14.72 1.79 31.22
CA LEU A 275 -15.32 2.85 32.04
C LEU A 275 -16.82 2.65 32.19
N SER A 276 -17.51 2.24 31.12
CA SER A 276 -18.96 1.98 31.14
C SER A 276 -19.39 0.82 32.04
N MET A 277 -18.46 -0.07 32.43
CA MET A 277 -18.74 -1.13 33.40
C MET A 277 -18.90 -0.60 34.83
N PHE A 278 -18.11 0.43 35.18
CA PHE A 278 -18.09 1.01 36.53
C PHE A 278 -19.04 2.19 36.66
N ALA A 279 -19.15 3.01 35.62
CA ALA A 279 -20.06 4.15 35.55
C ALA A 279 -20.83 4.09 34.23
N PRO A 280 -22.16 3.89 34.24
CA PRO A 280 -22.94 3.80 33.01
C PRO A 280 -22.88 5.12 32.25
N LEU A 281 -22.07 5.16 31.18
CA LEU A 281 -21.92 6.33 30.33
C LEU A 281 -23.08 6.40 29.33
N SER A 282 -23.66 7.58 29.17
CA SER A 282 -24.67 7.79 28.13
C SER A 282 -24.02 7.82 26.74
N GLY A 283 -24.78 7.46 25.70
CA GLY A 283 -24.29 7.55 24.32
C GLY A 283 -23.81 8.96 23.96
N PHE A 284 -24.46 9.99 24.51
CA PHE A 284 -24.05 11.39 24.39
C PHE A 284 -22.64 11.64 24.97
N GLN A 285 -22.38 11.18 26.21
CA GLN A 285 -21.07 11.33 26.85
C GLN A 285 -19.98 10.63 26.03
N LEU A 286 -20.24 9.42 25.55
CA LEU A 286 -19.33 8.66 24.67
C LEU A 286 -19.08 9.36 23.34
N GLY A 287 -20.11 10.00 22.77
CA GLY A 287 -19.98 10.79 21.55
C GLY A 287 -19.07 11.99 21.76
N VAL A 288 -19.32 12.79 22.78
CA VAL A 288 -18.50 13.99 23.06
C VAL A 288 -17.07 13.62 23.43
N SER A 289 -16.86 12.64 24.32
CA SER A 289 -15.52 12.20 24.71
C SER A 289 -14.77 11.56 23.53
N GLY A 290 -15.48 10.82 22.67
CA GLY A 290 -14.89 10.18 21.50
C GLY A 290 -14.46 11.18 20.41
N LEU A 291 -15.18 12.28 20.23
CA LEU A 291 -14.75 13.38 19.34
C LEU A 291 -13.45 14.03 19.83
N VAL A 292 -13.33 14.26 21.14
CA VAL A 292 -12.09 14.78 21.74
C VAL A 292 -10.95 13.75 21.61
N ALA A 293 -11.25 12.47 21.83
CA ALA A 293 -10.28 11.38 21.66
C ALA A 293 -9.79 11.26 20.21
N ALA A 294 -10.65 11.48 19.21
CA ALA A 294 -10.26 11.50 17.80
C ALA A 294 -9.23 12.60 17.49
N LEU A 295 -9.38 13.80 18.07
CA LEU A 295 -8.40 14.88 17.94
C LEU A 295 -7.07 14.56 18.63
N MET A 296 -7.13 14.00 19.83
CA MET A 296 -5.94 13.56 20.56
C MET A 296 -5.20 12.47 19.78
N LEU A 297 -5.92 11.48 19.26
CA LEU A 297 -5.36 10.41 18.46
C LEU A 297 -4.70 10.93 17.17
N THR A 298 -5.34 11.89 16.49
CA THR A 298 -4.76 12.56 15.31
C THR A 298 -3.46 13.29 15.65
N THR A 299 -3.38 13.92 16.83
CA THR A 299 -2.17 14.59 17.31
C THR A 299 -1.05 13.61 17.65
N LEU A 300 -1.40 12.44 18.17
CA LEU A 300 -0.46 11.38 18.52
C LEU A 300 -0.05 10.52 17.31
N ALA A 301 -0.82 10.53 16.23
CA ALA A 301 -0.65 9.63 15.08
C ALA A 301 0.78 9.63 14.48
N PRO A 302 1.45 10.78 14.26
CA PRO A 302 2.83 10.78 13.76
C PRO A 302 3.82 10.13 14.72
N LYS A 303 3.67 10.37 16.04
CA LYS A 303 4.52 9.76 17.07
C LYS A 303 4.32 8.24 17.13
N LEU A 304 3.07 7.78 16.99
CA LEU A 304 2.74 6.36 16.92
C LEU A 304 3.35 5.72 15.65
N GLY A 305 3.29 6.39 14.51
CA GLY A 305 3.93 5.95 13.27
C GLY A 305 5.43 5.73 13.43
N LEU A 306 6.15 6.70 14.00
CA LEU A 306 7.59 6.61 14.23
C LEU A 306 7.96 5.51 15.23
N THR A 307 7.24 5.43 16.35
CA THR A 307 7.51 4.44 17.42
C THR A 307 7.19 3.02 16.99
N LEU A 308 6.05 2.78 16.33
CA LEU A 308 5.68 1.45 15.83
C LEU A 308 6.52 1.01 14.62
N ALA A 309 7.04 1.96 13.84
CA ALA A 309 8.03 1.67 12.81
C ALA A 309 9.42 1.37 13.38
N ARG A 310 9.66 1.64 14.67
CA ARG A 310 10.96 1.54 15.34
C ARG A 310 12.05 2.36 14.65
N ILE A 311 11.68 3.55 14.17
CA ILE A 311 12.66 4.47 13.59
C ILE A 311 13.57 4.96 14.74
N PRO A 312 14.89 4.74 14.67
CA PRO A 312 15.80 5.18 15.71
C PRO A 312 15.78 6.70 15.80
N ARG A 313 15.90 7.22 17.03
CA ARG A 313 16.11 8.65 17.23
C ARG A 313 17.52 8.98 16.75
N GLN A 314 17.66 10.07 16.01
CA GLN A 314 18.96 10.54 15.56
C GLN A 314 19.81 10.92 16.79
N PRO A 315 20.99 10.30 16.97
CA PRO A 315 21.88 10.67 18.06
C PRO A 315 22.60 11.98 17.70
N PHE A 316 22.30 13.04 18.44
CA PHE A 316 23.13 14.25 18.40
C PHE A 316 24.30 14.05 19.38
N ARG A 317 25.40 13.46 18.91
CA ARG A 317 26.55 13.08 19.76
C ARG A 317 27.24 14.28 20.41
N SER A 318 27.32 15.44 19.75
CA SER A 318 27.91 16.64 20.36
C SER A 318 27.17 17.92 19.97
N LEU A 319 27.11 18.86 20.91
CA LEU A 319 26.48 20.18 20.71
C LEU A 319 27.30 21.08 19.76
N ARG A 320 28.60 20.79 19.58
CA ARG A 320 29.54 21.58 18.76
C ARG A 320 30.04 20.85 17.51
N ASN A 321 29.45 19.70 17.16
CA ASN A 321 29.91 18.85 16.06
C ASN A 321 31.39 18.42 16.15
N ARG A 322 31.98 18.43 17.36
CA ARG A 322 33.41 18.17 17.59
C ARG A 322 33.84 16.76 17.20
N ASP A 323 32.89 15.83 17.20
CA ASP A 323 33.13 14.41 16.98
C ASP A 323 32.53 13.94 15.62
N MET A 324 32.21 14.87 14.71
CA MET A 324 31.69 14.54 13.36
C MET A 324 32.80 14.55 12.30
N PHE A 325 33.97 15.05 12.67
CA PHE A 325 35.05 15.40 11.77
C PHE A 325 36.38 15.10 12.45
N GLU A 326 37.20 14.28 11.81
CA GLU A 326 38.55 13.95 12.26
C GLU A 326 39.55 14.30 11.16
N HIS A 327 40.78 14.58 11.55
CA HIS A 327 41.87 14.81 10.61
C HIS A 327 42.54 13.48 10.29
N ALA A 328 42.61 13.13 9.00
CA ALA A 328 43.50 12.08 8.54
C ALA A 328 44.97 12.45 8.86
N GLU A 329 45.76 11.49 9.34
CA GLU A 329 47.16 11.71 9.70
C GLU A 329 47.95 12.33 8.53
N GLY A 330 48.62 13.46 8.80
CA GLY A 330 49.45 14.16 7.82
C GLY A 330 48.75 15.21 6.93
N GLN A 331 47.45 15.47 7.12
CA GLN A 331 46.73 16.50 6.37
C GLN A 331 46.69 17.88 7.07
N PRO A 332 46.62 19.00 6.32
CA PRO A 332 46.54 20.37 6.88
C PRO A 332 45.36 20.58 7.84
N TYR A 333 45.49 21.50 8.80
CA TYR A 333 44.46 21.77 9.84
C TYR A 333 43.07 22.18 9.31
N ASP A 334 42.99 22.61 8.05
CA ASP A 334 41.74 23.02 7.38
C ASP A 334 41.10 21.89 6.55
N THR A 335 41.70 20.71 6.50
CA THR A 335 41.16 19.57 5.74
C THR A 335 40.41 18.61 6.65
N VAL A 336 39.15 18.38 6.32
CA VAL A 336 38.24 17.63 7.16
C VAL A 336 37.80 16.35 6.46
N SER A 337 38.09 15.21 7.07
CA SER A 337 37.54 13.92 6.65
C SER A 337 36.35 13.55 7.55
N PRO A 338 35.25 12.99 6.99
CA PRO A 338 34.25 12.31 7.80
C PRO A 338 34.92 11.22 8.64
N VAL A 339 34.57 11.12 9.92
CA VAL A 339 35.04 10.00 10.76
C VAL A 339 34.37 8.73 10.26
N ASP A 340 35.14 7.79 9.72
CA ASP A 340 34.66 6.43 9.48
C ASP A 340 34.49 5.77 10.85
N ASP A 341 33.27 5.73 11.37
CA ASP A 341 32.93 5.01 12.61
C ASP A 341 33.39 3.53 12.45
N GLU A 342 34.40 3.10 13.23
CA GLU A 342 34.94 1.71 13.20
C GLU A 342 33.85 0.65 13.41
N THR A 343 32.75 1.03 14.09
CA THR A 343 31.53 0.24 14.23
C THR A 343 30.36 0.99 13.62
N PRO A 344 29.66 0.45 12.60
CA PRO A 344 28.49 1.10 12.03
C PRO A 344 27.46 1.42 13.13
N ASP A 345 27.15 2.70 13.31
CA ASP A 345 26.19 3.13 14.32
C ASP A 345 24.83 2.47 14.03
N PRO A 346 24.24 1.71 14.98
CA PRO A 346 22.97 1.03 14.78
C PRO A 346 21.79 1.99 14.54
N SER A 347 21.98 3.30 14.76
CA SER A 347 21.01 4.34 14.40
C SER A 347 21.03 4.76 12.93
N VAL A 348 22.11 4.46 12.21
CA VAL A 348 22.26 4.72 10.77
C VAL A 348 21.69 3.54 10.00
N LEU A 349 20.48 3.73 9.48
CA LEU A 349 19.78 2.72 8.69
C LEU A 349 20.29 2.73 7.24
N SER A 350 20.42 1.55 6.63
CA SER A 350 20.65 1.45 5.18
C SER A 350 19.46 2.00 4.39
N SER A 351 19.66 2.37 3.13
CA SER A 351 18.58 2.88 2.25
C SER A 351 17.38 1.94 2.17
N GLU A 352 17.62 0.62 2.11
CA GLU A 352 16.57 -0.41 2.13
C GLU A 352 15.82 -0.46 3.45
N GLN A 353 16.53 -0.37 4.58
CA GLN A 353 15.93 -0.35 5.91
C GLN A 353 15.10 0.93 6.14
N VAL A 354 15.58 2.07 5.65
CA VAL A 354 14.85 3.35 5.66
C VAL A 354 13.56 3.23 4.85
N ALA A 355 13.62 2.67 3.63
CA ALA A 355 12.44 2.48 2.79
C ALA A 355 11.41 1.55 3.46
N ALA A 356 11.85 0.45 4.08
CA ALA A 356 10.99 -0.47 4.80
C ALA A 356 10.36 0.18 6.05
N ALA A 357 11.13 0.92 6.83
CA ALA A 357 10.66 1.63 8.01
C ALA A 357 9.67 2.75 7.64
N ALA A 358 9.95 3.51 6.58
CA ALA A 358 9.07 4.56 6.07
C ALA A 358 7.74 3.97 5.58
N THR A 359 7.77 2.84 4.86
CA THR A 359 6.56 2.15 4.40
C THR A 359 5.73 1.65 5.59
N ARG A 360 6.38 1.10 6.64
CA ARG A 360 5.70 0.70 7.87
C ARG A 360 5.10 1.89 8.61
N ALA A 361 5.85 2.98 8.80
CA ALA A 361 5.38 4.20 9.46
C ALA A 361 4.17 4.79 8.75
N ARG A 362 4.24 4.88 7.41
CA ARG A 362 3.12 5.32 6.56
C ARG A 362 1.90 4.43 6.74
N ALA A 363 2.06 3.11 6.70
CA ALA A 363 0.95 2.17 6.87
C ALA A 363 0.29 2.33 8.25
N VAL A 364 1.09 2.42 9.32
CA VAL A 364 0.58 2.66 10.68
C VAL A 364 -0.22 3.96 10.73
N LEU A 365 0.31 5.04 10.15
CA LEU A 365 -0.33 6.35 10.12
C LEU A 365 -1.66 6.32 9.37
N VAL A 366 -1.73 5.65 8.22
CA VAL A 366 -2.99 5.41 7.49
C VAL A 366 -4.00 4.69 8.38
N GLY A 367 -3.60 3.62 9.07
CA GLY A 367 -4.50 2.87 9.94
C GLY A 367 -5.02 3.69 11.13
N VAL A 368 -4.17 4.52 11.75
CA VAL A 368 -4.61 5.45 12.80
C VAL A 368 -5.61 6.47 12.24
N CYS A 369 -5.40 7.00 11.03
CA CYS A 369 -6.36 7.88 10.37
C CYS A 369 -7.69 7.18 10.04
N VAL A 370 -7.67 5.89 9.68
CA VAL A 370 -8.90 5.09 9.53
C VAL A 370 -9.65 4.96 10.85
N ALA A 371 -8.93 4.73 11.95
CA ALA A 371 -9.53 4.67 13.29
C ALA A 371 -10.16 6.02 13.70
N VAL A 372 -9.44 7.13 13.49
CA VAL A 372 -9.94 8.49 13.71
C VAL A 372 -11.21 8.73 12.89
N ALA A 373 -11.19 8.38 11.60
CA ALA A 373 -12.31 8.56 10.69
C ALA A 373 -13.56 7.81 11.18
N ALA A 374 -13.41 6.55 11.57
CA ALA A 374 -14.53 5.74 12.07
C ALA A 374 -15.07 6.25 13.42
N VAL A 375 -14.18 6.60 14.36
CA VAL A 375 -14.56 7.16 15.66
C VAL A 375 -15.29 8.49 15.48
N GLN A 376 -14.77 9.38 14.64
CA GLN A 376 -15.36 10.71 14.43
C GLN A 376 -16.79 10.61 13.92
N VAL A 377 -17.06 9.78 12.91
CA VAL A 377 -18.41 9.63 12.33
C VAL A 377 -19.37 9.02 13.36
N LEU A 378 -18.97 7.95 14.02
CA LEU A 378 -19.79 7.29 15.03
C LEU A 378 -20.08 8.21 16.22
N CYS A 379 -19.06 8.89 16.73
CA CYS A 379 -19.17 9.77 17.88
C CYS A 379 -19.92 11.07 17.55
N ALA A 380 -19.81 11.59 16.31
CA ALA A 380 -20.64 12.70 15.85
C ALA A 380 -22.13 12.30 15.85
N TRP A 381 -22.46 11.11 15.32
CA TRP A 381 -23.81 10.57 15.40
C TRP A 381 -24.25 10.45 16.86
N LEU A 382 -23.45 9.88 17.76
CA LEU A 382 -23.83 9.70 19.16
C LEU A 382 -23.99 11.02 19.92
N ALA A 383 -23.11 12.00 19.66
CA ALA A 383 -23.09 13.29 20.36
C ALA A 383 -24.34 14.12 20.06
N VAL A 384 -24.82 14.19 18.82
CA VAL A 384 -25.97 15.04 18.48
C VAL A 384 -27.24 14.46 19.12
N THR A 385 -27.83 15.10 20.13
CA THR A 385 -29.11 14.65 20.72
C THR A 385 -30.22 15.65 20.40
N PRO A 386 -31.05 15.37 19.38
CA PRO A 386 -32.16 16.25 19.01
C PRO A 386 -33.09 16.52 20.19
N HIS A 387 -33.67 17.73 20.24
CA HIS A 387 -34.69 18.14 21.23
C HIS A 387 -34.26 18.14 22.71
N THR A 388 -32.96 18.20 22.99
CA THR A 388 -32.41 18.40 24.35
C THR A 388 -32.17 19.88 24.66
N ASN A 389 -31.90 20.24 25.92
CA ASN A 389 -31.79 21.62 26.40
C ASN A 389 -30.59 22.43 25.83
N SER A 390 -29.64 21.82 25.13
CA SER A 390 -28.50 22.53 24.51
C SER A 390 -28.06 21.91 23.17
N PRO A 391 -28.97 21.81 22.18
CA PRO A 391 -28.67 21.11 20.94
C PRO A 391 -27.67 21.88 20.08
N VAL A 392 -27.71 23.22 20.14
CA VAL A 392 -26.86 24.12 19.36
C VAL A 392 -25.39 23.98 19.74
N LEU A 393 -25.06 23.93 21.04
CA LEU A 393 -23.66 23.80 21.48
C LEU A 393 -23.06 22.47 21.02
N THR A 394 -23.82 21.38 21.10
CA THR A 394 -23.34 20.07 20.64
C THR A 394 -23.14 20.04 19.12
N VAL A 395 -24.02 20.66 18.36
CA VAL A 395 -23.84 20.84 16.90
C VAL A 395 -22.57 21.67 16.62
N LEU A 396 -22.36 22.77 17.34
CA LEU A 396 -21.16 23.59 17.22
C LEU A 396 -19.89 22.79 17.57
N LEU A 397 -19.94 21.89 18.56
CA LEU A 397 -18.82 21.01 18.89
C LEU A 397 -18.45 20.10 17.70
N VAL A 398 -19.45 19.42 17.13
CA VAL A 398 -19.24 18.51 15.98
C VAL A 398 -18.68 19.30 14.80
N CYS A 399 -19.24 20.47 14.51
CA CYS A 399 -18.75 21.36 13.48
C CYS A 399 -17.29 21.80 13.74
N ALA A 400 -16.97 22.22 14.96
CA ALA A 400 -15.62 22.65 15.33
C ALA A 400 -14.59 21.52 15.17
N VAL A 401 -14.92 20.30 15.61
CA VAL A 401 -14.06 19.12 15.46
C VAL A 401 -13.87 18.75 13.99
N ALA A 402 -14.94 18.77 13.19
CA ALA A 402 -14.89 18.48 11.75
C ALA A 402 -14.02 19.50 11.00
N VAL A 403 -14.20 20.80 11.29
CA VAL A 403 -13.39 21.86 10.68
C VAL A 403 -11.93 21.73 11.08
N GLU A 404 -11.63 21.46 12.36
CA GLU A 404 -10.24 21.27 12.82
C GLU A 404 -9.56 20.09 12.10
N LEU A 405 -10.26 18.97 11.92
CA LEU A 405 -9.72 17.82 11.20
C LEU A 405 -9.53 18.09 9.70
N ILE A 406 -10.42 18.85 9.06
CA ILE A 406 -10.24 19.34 7.68
C ILE A 406 -9.00 20.25 7.59
N VAL A 407 -8.81 21.18 8.54
CA VAL A 407 -7.64 22.06 8.59
C VAL A 407 -6.36 21.26 8.77
N ARG A 408 -6.38 20.25 9.65
CA ARG A 408 -5.27 19.33 9.91
C ARG A 408 -4.95 18.40 8.74
N ALA A 409 -5.94 18.01 7.95
CA ALA A 409 -5.74 17.14 6.78
C ALA A 409 -4.64 17.70 5.85
N ARG A 410 -4.51 19.03 5.76
CA ARG A 410 -3.48 19.72 4.98
C ARG A 410 -2.05 19.52 5.47
N ARG A 411 -1.86 19.08 6.72
CA ARG A 411 -0.53 18.77 7.28
C ARG A 411 -0.03 17.39 6.86
N PHE A 412 -0.89 16.54 6.32
CA PHE A 412 -0.52 15.21 5.85
C PHE A 412 -0.13 15.25 4.38
N ASN A 413 1.08 14.78 4.06
CA ASN A 413 1.57 14.69 2.68
C ASN A 413 0.91 13.55 1.89
N ASP A 414 0.42 12.50 2.56
CA ASP A 414 -0.23 11.37 1.89
C ASP A 414 -1.72 11.65 1.61
N ARG A 415 -2.11 11.52 0.34
CA ARG A 415 -3.50 11.70 -0.12
C ARG A 415 -4.48 10.80 0.63
N VAL A 416 -4.09 9.58 0.99
CA VAL A 416 -5.01 8.63 1.65
C VAL A 416 -5.43 9.16 3.01
N GLN A 417 -4.47 9.70 3.77
CA GLN A 417 -4.73 10.26 5.11
C GLN A 417 -5.55 11.54 5.02
N ALA A 418 -5.22 12.43 4.08
CA ALA A 418 -5.97 13.66 3.86
C ALA A 418 -7.42 13.38 3.46
N VAL A 419 -7.65 12.47 2.50
CA VAL A 419 -8.99 12.09 2.02
C VAL A 419 -9.81 11.43 3.13
N LEU A 420 -9.20 10.57 3.96
CA LEU A 420 -9.89 9.95 5.10
C LEU A 420 -10.37 10.99 6.12
N LEU A 421 -9.54 11.97 6.46
CA LEU A 421 -9.89 13.01 7.45
C LEU A 421 -10.94 14.00 6.91
N VAL A 422 -10.81 14.42 5.66
CA VAL A 422 -11.82 15.28 5.01
C VAL A 422 -13.13 14.52 4.82
N GLY A 423 -13.08 13.29 4.33
CA GLY A 423 -14.25 12.45 4.11
C GLY A 423 -15.01 12.13 5.39
N SER A 424 -14.31 11.75 6.46
CA SER A 424 -14.93 11.50 7.78
C SER A 424 -15.49 12.76 8.42
N SER A 425 -14.81 13.90 8.28
CA SER A 425 -15.33 15.19 8.75
C SER A 425 -16.59 15.61 7.99
N THR A 426 -16.62 15.38 6.69
CA THR A 426 -17.82 15.61 5.88
C THR A 426 -18.94 14.69 6.34
N ALA A 427 -18.69 13.39 6.47
CA ALA A 427 -19.68 12.42 6.95
C ALA A 427 -20.18 12.75 8.38
N ALA A 428 -19.30 13.25 9.26
CA ALA A 428 -19.67 13.70 10.61
C ALA A 428 -20.60 14.93 10.58
N LEU A 429 -20.38 15.88 9.66
CA LEU A 429 -21.29 17.01 9.45
C LEU A 429 -22.64 16.53 8.87
N MET A 430 -22.62 15.60 7.92
CA MET A 430 -23.84 15.00 7.36
C MET A 430 -24.64 14.25 8.44
N ALA A 431 -23.95 13.59 9.38
CA ALA A 431 -24.56 12.86 10.49
C ALA A 431 -25.45 13.75 11.37
N ILE A 432 -25.18 15.07 11.44
CA ILE A 432 -26.02 16.03 12.15
C ILE A 432 -27.43 16.04 11.52
N GLY A 433 -27.54 16.43 10.24
CA GLY A 433 -28.82 16.49 9.54
C GLY A 433 -29.51 15.11 9.46
N ALA A 434 -28.73 14.05 9.23
CA ALA A 434 -29.25 12.68 9.18
C ALA A 434 -29.85 12.24 10.53
N LYS A 435 -29.23 12.61 11.67
CA LYS A 435 -29.76 12.27 12.99
C LYS A 435 -31.02 13.07 13.32
N TYR A 436 -31.09 14.34 12.94
CA TYR A 436 -32.31 15.13 13.06
C TYR A 436 -33.45 14.52 12.23
N ALA A 437 -33.18 14.18 10.96
CA ALA A 437 -34.15 13.52 10.09
C ALA A 437 -34.64 12.18 10.68
N TRP A 438 -33.71 11.37 11.22
CA TRP A 438 -34.04 10.09 11.87
C TRP A 438 -34.88 10.26 13.13
N SER A 439 -34.70 11.36 13.88
CA SER A 439 -35.46 11.65 15.10
C SER A 439 -36.83 12.26 14.84
N THR A 440 -37.08 12.78 13.63
CA THR A 440 -38.38 13.32 13.23
C THR A 440 -39.38 12.18 13.05
N PRO A 441 -40.62 12.30 13.57
CA PRO A 441 -41.66 11.30 13.33
C PRO A 441 -41.87 11.04 11.83
N ALA A 442 -42.01 9.77 11.45
CA ALA A 442 -42.14 9.37 10.04
C ALA A 442 -43.38 9.98 9.33
N THR A 443 -44.34 10.49 10.09
CA THR A 443 -45.53 11.18 9.59
C THR A 443 -45.25 12.62 9.13
N ASP A 444 -44.18 13.26 9.62
CA ASP A 444 -43.78 14.61 9.21
C ASP A 444 -42.76 14.56 8.08
N LEU A 445 -43.26 14.30 6.87
CA LEU A 445 -42.43 14.26 5.67
C LEU A 445 -41.68 15.58 5.43
N SER A 446 -42.28 16.72 5.78
CA SER A 446 -41.69 18.04 5.56
C SER A 446 -40.42 18.23 6.40
N GLY A 447 -40.48 17.90 7.69
CA GLY A 447 -39.33 17.92 8.59
C GLY A 447 -38.22 16.98 8.13
N VAL A 448 -38.59 15.74 7.76
CA VAL A 448 -37.62 14.75 7.26
C VAL A 448 -36.89 15.25 6.01
N VAL A 449 -37.60 15.80 5.03
CA VAL A 449 -37.01 16.32 3.79
C VAL A 449 -36.09 17.51 4.06
N VAL A 450 -36.47 18.42 4.96
CA VAL A 450 -35.64 19.58 5.34
C VAL A 450 -34.34 19.11 5.99
N TYR A 451 -34.40 18.23 7.00
CA TYR A 451 -33.19 17.76 7.68
C TYR A 451 -32.32 16.87 6.80
N ALA A 452 -32.92 16.05 5.92
CA ALA A 452 -32.19 15.30 4.91
C ALA A 452 -31.49 16.26 3.91
N GLY A 453 -32.15 17.34 3.51
CA GLY A 453 -31.55 18.41 2.71
C GLY A 453 -30.36 19.06 3.42
N CYS A 454 -30.49 19.38 4.72
CA CYS A 454 -29.38 19.88 5.53
C CYS A 454 -28.20 18.89 5.59
N ALA A 455 -28.48 17.59 5.64
CA ALA A 455 -27.44 16.56 5.62
C ALA A 455 -26.67 16.51 4.29
N LEU A 456 -27.24 16.99 3.18
CA LEU A 456 -26.56 17.04 1.87
C LEU A 456 -25.64 18.26 1.70
N ILE A 457 -25.87 19.34 2.45
CA ILE A 457 -25.10 20.60 2.31
C ILE A 457 -23.58 20.38 2.39
N PRO A 458 -23.02 19.66 3.40
CA PRO A 458 -21.58 19.44 3.49
C PRO A 458 -21.00 18.71 2.26
N ALA A 459 -21.74 17.74 1.72
CA ALA A 459 -21.32 17.00 0.53
C ALA A 459 -21.26 17.89 -0.71
N VAL A 460 -22.26 18.77 -0.89
CA VAL A 460 -22.29 19.74 -1.99
C VAL A 460 -21.12 20.73 -1.86
N VAL A 461 -20.84 21.24 -0.65
CA VAL A 461 -19.72 22.15 -0.42
C VAL A 461 -18.39 21.49 -0.79
N VAL A 462 -18.16 20.25 -0.34
CA VAL A 462 -16.93 19.52 -0.68
C VAL A 462 -16.83 19.22 -2.18
N PHE A 463 -17.93 18.88 -2.82
CA PHE A 463 -17.99 18.69 -4.28
C PHE A 463 -17.59 19.97 -5.02
N LEU A 464 -18.19 21.12 -4.67
CA LEU A 464 -17.89 22.41 -5.30
C LEU A 464 -16.44 22.85 -5.07
N VAL A 465 -15.94 22.70 -3.84
CA VAL A 465 -14.54 22.99 -3.50
C VAL A 465 -13.58 22.09 -4.28
N GLY A 466 -13.91 20.80 -4.40
CA GLY A 466 -13.09 19.82 -5.11
C GLY A 466 -13.03 20.05 -6.62
N THR A 467 -14.15 20.43 -7.25
CA THR A 467 -14.21 20.70 -8.69
C THR A 467 -13.61 22.05 -9.08
N ALA A 468 -13.62 23.04 -8.18
CA ALA A 468 -13.11 24.38 -8.45
C ALA A 468 -11.57 24.52 -8.54
N GLY A 469 -10.79 23.45 -8.40
CA GLY A 469 -9.33 23.51 -8.57
C GLY A 469 -8.61 24.33 -7.48
N TRP A 470 -8.94 24.07 -6.22
CA TRP A 470 -8.58 24.85 -5.02
C TRP A 470 -7.08 25.15 -4.81
N GLN A 471 -6.17 24.44 -5.48
CA GLN A 471 -4.72 24.66 -5.36
C GLN A 471 -4.27 26.04 -5.88
N HIS A 472 -5.07 26.70 -6.72
CA HIS A 472 -4.74 27.98 -7.33
C HIS A 472 -5.35 29.21 -6.61
N LEU A 473 -6.12 29.01 -5.54
CA LEU A 473 -6.99 30.06 -4.97
C LEU A 473 -6.51 30.65 -3.64
N PHE A 474 -5.37 30.20 -3.07
CA PHE A 474 -4.92 30.67 -1.74
C PHE A 474 -3.82 31.71 -1.82
N SER A 475 -4.17 32.96 -1.50
CA SER A 475 -3.18 33.97 -1.12
C SER A 475 -2.47 33.59 0.19
N PRO A 476 -1.23 34.04 0.44
CA PRO A 476 -0.54 33.78 1.70
C PRO A 476 -1.35 34.17 2.95
N ASN A 477 -2.12 35.26 2.87
CA ASN A 477 -2.95 35.74 3.97
C ASN A 477 -4.08 34.76 4.31
N THR A 478 -4.75 34.20 3.30
CA THR A 478 -5.80 33.20 3.53
C THR A 478 -5.23 31.93 4.14
N ARG A 479 -4.06 31.47 3.68
CA ARG A 479 -3.37 30.31 4.28
C ARG A 479 -3.07 30.56 5.76
N LYS A 480 -2.58 31.76 6.08
CA LYS A 480 -2.28 32.16 7.45
C LYS A 480 -3.56 32.22 8.29
N ALA A 481 -4.64 32.83 7.80
CA ALA A 481 -5.92 32.90 8.49
C ALA A 481 -6.48 31.51 8.85
N VAL A 482 -6.38 30.53 7.96
CA VAL A 482 -6.81 29.15 8.27
C VAL A 482 -5.88 28.48 9.30
N GLU A 483 -4.61 28.84 9.35
CA GLU A 483 -3.70 28.40 10.41
C GLU A 483 -4.14 28.94 11.79
N TRP A 484 -4.44 30.24 11.87
CA TRP A 484 -4.97 30.89 13.07
C TRP A 484 -6.30 30.27 13.52
N LEU A 485 -7.20 29.98 12.56
CA LEU A 485 -8.45 29.28 12.84
C LEU A 485 -8.21 27.92 13.50
N GLY A 486 -7.23 27.15 13.02
CA GLY A 486 -6.85 25.88 13.64
C GLY A 486 -6.37 26.06 15.09
N TYR A 487 -5.53 27.07 15.36
CA TYR A 487 -5.09 27.36 16.73
C TYR A 487 -6.25 27.76 17.66
N LEU A 488 -7.19 28.58 17.16
CA LEU A 488 -8.40 28.92 17.90
C LEU A 488 -9.23 27.68 18.23
N LEU A 489 -9.46 26.80 17.24
CA LEU A 489 -10.25 25.58 17.42
C LEU A 489 -9.62 24.62 18.44
N ILE A 490 -8.30 24.49 18.48
CA ILE A 490 -7.59 23.69 19.48
C ILE A 490 -7.93 24.14 20.92
N VAL A 491 -8.11 25.45 21.15
CA VAL A 491 -8.46 26.00 22.47
C VAL A 491 -9.97 25.91 22.74
N VAL A 492 -10.80 26.22 21.76
CA VAL A 492 -12.27 26.29 21.92
C VAL A 492 -12.88 24.90 22.13
N ILE A 493 -12.43 23.88 21.40
CA ILE A 493 -13.02 22.53 21.45
C ILE A 493 -13.03 21.91 22.86
N PRO A 494 -11.92 21.88 23.64
CA PRO A 494 -11.95 21.31 24.99
C PRO A 494 -12.84 22.10 25.95
N LEU A 495 -12.86 23.44 25.84
CA LEU A 495 -13.74 24.29 26.64
C LEU A 495 -15.21 23.99 26.34
N LEU A 496 -15.55 23.89 25.06
CA LEU A 496 -16.91 23.63 24.61
C LEU A 496 -17.34 22.18 24.97
N ALA A 497 -16.44 21.20 24.86
CA ALA A 497 -16.69 19.84 25.32
C ALA A 497 -16.93 19.78 26.83
N ALA A 498 -16.14 20.49 27.64
CA ALA A 498 -16.31 20.55 29.09
C ALA A 498 -17.65 21.19 29.48
N TRP A 499 -18.07 22.21 28.74
CA TRP A 499 -19.39 22.84 28.91
C TRP A 499 -20.53 21.89 28.57
N VAL A 500 -20.48 21.26 27.39
CA VAL A 500 -21.51 20.35 26.88
C VAL A 500 -21.66 19.10 27.78
N LEU A 501 -20.57 18.66 28.42
CA LEU A 501 -20.57 17.57 29.42
C LEU A 501 -21.01 18.03 30.83
N ASN A 502 -21.39 19.30 31.02
CA ASN A 502 -21.75 19.90 32.31
C ASN A 502 -20.64 19.81 33.39
N ILE A 503 -19.36 19.72 32.99
CA ILE A 503 -18.24 19.63 33.94
C ILE A 503 -18.13 20.92 34.76
N PHE A 504 -18.32 22.08 34.13
CA PHE A 504 -18.31 23.37 34.85
C PHE A 504 -19.44 23.49 35.87
N MET A 505 -20.63 22.99 35.52
CA MET A 505 -21.77 22.99 36.44
C MET A 505 -21.52 22.04 37.62
N PHE A 506 -20.96 20.86 37.36
CA PHE A 506 -20.56 19.92 38.40
C PHE A 506 -19.53 20.51 39.37
N LEU A 507 -18.48 21.13 38.87
CA LEU A 507 -17.46 21.76 39.71
C LEU A 507 -18.03 22.92 40.54
N ARG A 508 -18.95 23.71 39.96
CA ARG A 508 -19.69 24.76 40.68
C ARG A 508 -20.53 24.20 41.83
N THR A 509 -21.19 23.05 41.63
CA THR A 509 -22.01 22.43 42.70
C THR A 509 -21.16 21.76 43.79
N GLN A 510 -19.91 21.41 43.50
CA GLN A 510 -18.94 20.89 44.48
C GLN A 510 -18.20 21.99 45.27
N GLY A 511 -18.57 23.27 45.11
CA GLY A 511 -18.02 24.38 45.89
C GLY A 511 -16.69 24.95 45.38
N LEU A 512 -16.20 24.51 44.21
CA LEU A 512 -15.17 25.27 43.49
C LEU A 512 -15.83 26.47 42.82
N HIS A 513 -15.84 27.58 43.54
CA HIS A 513 -16.18 28.88 42.97
C HIS A 513 -14.98 29.42 42.19
N TRP A 514 -15.20 29.76 40.92
CA TRP A 514 -14.28 30.53 40.08
C TRP A 514 -14.93 31.85 39.69
#